data_AF-A0A5K1BGU7-F1
#
_entry.id   AF-A0A5K1BGU7-F1
#
_cell.length_a   1.000
_cell.length_b   1.000
_cell.length_c   1.000
_cell.angle_alpha   90.00
_cell.angle_beta   90.00
_cell.angle_gamma   90.00
#
_symmetry.space_group_name_H-M   'P 1'
#
loop_
_entity.id
_entity.type
_entity.pdbx_description
1 polymer ?
#
loop_
_entity_poly.entity_id
_entity_poly.type
_entity_poly.pdbx_seq_one_letter_code
_entity_poly.pdbx_strand_id
1 'polypeptide(L)'
;KITSSRNLEGEVTTKVRIAVNGRFRMRNPDVPMSYSGNVVLWAWPESKVRDLLNKPMGHAAKLVHDAVARVDDNYFRSFMDFSGSKGKNGRSEE
;
A
#
# COMPACT_ATOMS: atom_id res chain seq x y z
N LYS A 1 10.03 17.70 -5.96
CA LYS A 1 9.87 16.52 -5.06
C LYS A 1 9.03 16.95 -3.86
N ILE A 2 7.85 16.35 -3.62
CA ILE A 2 6.91 16.76 -2.54
C ILE A 2 7.61 16.80 -1.17
N THR A 3 8.46 15.81 -0.87
CA THR A 3 9.22 15.74 0.38
C THR A 3 10.15 16.94 0.58
N SER A 4 10.82 17.41 -0.49
CA SER A 4 11.67 18.61 -0.44
C SER A 4 10.85 19.87 -0.15
N SER A 5 9.68 20.00 -0.79
CA SER A 5 8.82 21.18 -0.63
C SER A 5 8.24 21.33 0.77
N ARG A 6 8.17 20.23 1.53
CA ARG A 6 7.66 20.23 2.92
C ARG A 6 8.71 20.59 3.97
N ASN A 7 9.99 20.72 3.58
CA ASN A 7 11.11 21.04 4.46
C ASN A 7 11.12 20.24 5.78
N LEU A 8 10.93 18.93 5.68
CA LEU A 8 10.88 18.04 6.83
C LEU A 8 12.29 17.71 7.34
N GLU A 9 12.40 17.43 8.65
CA GLU A 9 13.65 16.97 9.25
C GLU A 9 14.12 15.61 8.68
N GLY A 10 15.43 15.44 8.56
CA GLY A 10 16.03 14.28 7.90
C GLY A 10 15.67 12.92 8.52
N GLU A 11 15.49 12.88 9.85
CA GLU A 11 15.18 11.65 10.61
C GLU A 11 13.69 11.31 10.66
N VAL A 12 12.81 12.21 10.18
CA VAL A 12 11.38 11.93 10.11
C VAL A 12 11.14 10.87 9.03
N THR A 13 10.28 9.90 9.34
CA THR A 13 9.79 8.93 8.35
C THR A 13 8.68 9.57 7.53
N THR A 14 8.83 9.57 6.21
CA THR A 14 7.79 9.99 5.28
C THR A 14 7.25 8.78 4.54
N LYS A 15 5.94 8.77 4.27
CA LYS A 15 5.24 7.70 3.57
C LYS A 15 4.31 8.25 2.50
N VAL A 16 4.07 7.45 1.48
CA VAL A 16 3.03 7.70 0.47
C VAL A 16 2.03 6.55 0.50
N ARG A 17 0.77 6.86 0.19
CA ARG A 17 -0.30 5.86 0.08
C ARG A 17 -0.56 5.63 -1.40
N ILE A 18 -0.40 4.39 -1.87
CA ILE A 18 -0.57 4.03 -3.28
C ILE A 18 -1.71 3.04 -3.42
N ALA A 19 -2.70 3.38 -4.25
CA ALA A 19 -3.81 2.49 -4.57
C ALA A 19 -3.31 1.33 -5.44
N VAL A 20 -3.61 0.10 -5.03
CA VAL A 20 -3.22 -1.12 -5.74
C VAL A 20 -4.48 -1.83 -6.22
N ASN A 21 -4.59 -1.99 -7.54
CA ASN A 21 -5.70 -2.71 -8.17
C ASN A 21 -5.55 -4.22 -7.95
N GLY A 22 -6.49 -4.81 -7.22
CA GLY A 22 -6.50 -6.24 -6.89
C GLY A 22 -7.11 -7.14 -7.96
N ARG A 23 -7.79 -6.60 -8.99
CA ARG A 23 -8.54 -7.43 -9.97
C ARG A 23 -7.68 -8.52 -10.63
N PHE A 24 -6.47 -8.16 -11.03
CA PHE A 24 -5.51 -9.08 -11.66
C PHE A 24 -4.53 -9.72 -10.66
N ARG A 25 -4.67 -9.43 -9.37
CA ARG A 25 -3.83 -10.00 -8.31
C ARG A 25 -4.54 -11.12 -7.60
N MET A 26 -5.83 -10.96 -7.34
CA MET A 26 -6.65 -11.98 -6.71
C MET A 26 -6.87 -13.14 -7.69
N ARG A 27 -6.48 -14.36 -7.30
CA ARG A 27 -6.54 -15.58 -8.12
C ARG A 27 -7.30 -16.66 -7.38
N ASN A 28 -8.13 -17.45 -8.06
CA ASN A 28 -8.90 -18.56 -7.47
C ASN A 28 -9.97 -18.13 -6.43
N PRO A 29 -11.10 -17.53 -6.86
CA PRO A 29 -11.41 -17.15 -8.24
C PRO A 29 -10.81 -15.79 -8.62
N ASP A 30 -10.61 -15.57 -9.92
CA ASP A 30 -10.32 -14.25 -10.46
C ASP A 30 -11.51 -13.31 -10.25
N VAL A 31 -11.25 -12.00 -10.13
CA VAL A 31 -12.33 -11.02 -10.06
C VAL A 31 -12.88 -10.78 -11.47
N PRO A 32 -14.20 -10.96 -11.71
CA PRO A 32 -14.79 -10.72 -13.03
C PRO A 32 -14.58 -9.29 -13.51
N MET A 33 -14.34 -9.11 -14.82
CA MET A 33 -14.23 -7.77 -15.42
C MET A 33 -15.54 -6.98 -15.32
N SER A 34 -16.68 -7.66 -15.27
CA SER A 34 -18.02 -7.08 -15.07
C SER A 34 -18.31 -6.69 -13.62
N TYR A 35 -17.46 -7.05 -12.66
CA TYR A 35 -17.67 -6.66 -11.26
C TYR A 35 -17.58 -5.14 -11.11
N SER A 36 -18.61 -4.49 -10.60
CA SER A 36 -18.66 -3.02 -10.45
C SER A 36 -18.21 -2.52 -9.08
N GLY A 37 -17.86 -3.41 -8.15
CA GLY A 37 -17.41 -3.03 -6.82
C GLY A 37 -15.92 -2.65 -6.76
N ASN A 38 -15.51 -2.16 -5.58
CA ASN A 38 -14.12 -1.82 -5.30
C ASN A 38 -13.25 -3.07 -5.10
N VAL A 39 -12.05 -3.05 -5.65
CA VAL A 39 -11.02 -4.10 -5.49
C VAL A 39 -9.67 -3.41 -5.33
N VAL A 40 -9.54 -2.58 -4.30
CA VAL A 40 -8.38 -1.72 -4.09
C VAL A 40 -7.90 -1.86 -2.66
N LEU A 41 -6.60 -2.11 -2.50
CA LEU A 41 -5.89 -1.99 -1.23
C LEU A 41 -4.76 -0.98 -1.35
N TRP A 42 -4.11 -0.66 -0.22
CA TRP A 42 -3.12 0.39 -0.14
C TRP A 42 -1.73 -0.17 0.14
N ALA A 43 -0.78 0.14 -0.74
CA ALA A 43 0.63 0.00 -0.44
C ALA A 43 1.13 1.26 0.27
N TRP A 44 2.03 1.06 1.24
CA TRP A 44 2.62 2.13 2.04
C TRP A 44 4.16 2.11 1.94
N PRO A 45 4.75 2.52 0.80
CA PRO A 45 6.19 2.77 0.75
C PRO A 45 6.57 3.88 1.74
N GLU A 46 7.64 3.63 2.50
CA GLU A 46 8.15 4.55 3.51
C GLU A 46 9.68 4.66 3.45
N SER A 47 10.19 5.81 3.85
CA SER A 47 11.64 6.07 3.97
C SER A 47 11.90 7.22 4.92
N LYS A 48 13.13 7.32 5.41
CA LYS A 48 13.60 8.54 6.07
C LYS A 48 13.70 9.68 5.05
N VAL A 49 13.36 10.90 5.46
CA VAL A 49 13.45 12.08 4.59
C VAL A 49 14.86 12.24 4.04
N ARG A 50 15.90 12.09 4.88
CA ARG A 50 17.30 12.18 4.44
C ARG A 50 17.63 11.17 3.34
N ASP A 51 17.14 9.94 3.47
CA ASP A 51 17.42 8.86 2.54
C ASP A 51 16.73 9.12 1.20
N LEU A 52 15.48 9.56 1.26
CA LEU A 52 14.68 9.86 0.06
C LEU A 52 15.21 11.07 -0.71
N LEU A 53 15.81 12.05 -0.02
CA LEU A 53 16.38 13.24 -0.64
C LEU A 53 17.80 13.01 -1.18
N ASN A 54 18.62 12.24 -0.47
CA ASN A 54 20.05 12.10 -0.76
C ASN A 54 20.41 10.85 -1.60
N LYS A 55 19.58 9.80 -1.60
CA LYS A 55 19.83 8.59 -2.42
C LYS A 55 19.37 8.80 -3.88
N PRO A 56 19.91 8.03 -4.84
CA PRO A 56 19.47 8.08 -6.23
C PRO A 56 17.98 7.75 -6.39
N MET A 57 17.36 8.22 -7.47
CA MET A 57 15.92 8.00 -7.74
C MET A 57 15.53 6.51 -7.76
N GLY A 58 16.45 5.62 -8.16
CA GLY A 58 16.25 4.17 -8.10
C GLY A 58 15.92 3.64 -6.70
N HIS A 59 16.37 4.29 -5.64
CA HIS A 59 15.99 3.94 -4.27
C HIS A 59 14.49 4.14 -4.03
N ALA A 60 13.94 5.29 -4.43
CA ALA A 60 12.52 5.57 -4.30
C ALA A 60 11.68 4.62 -5.17
N ALA A 61 12.12 4.34 -6.40
CA ALA A 61 11.47 3.39 -7.28
C ALA A 61 11.43 1.98 -6.67
N LYS A 62 12.54 1.53 -6.07
CA LYS A 62 12.60 0.24 -5.38
C LYS A 62 11.64 0.17 -4.19
N LEU A 63 11.59 1.20 -3.34
CA LEU A 63 10.66 1.25 -2.22
C LEU A 63 9.19 1.13 -2.68
N VAL A 64 8.84 1.83 -3.75
CA VAL A 64 7.50 1.75 -4.35
C VAL A 64 7.25 0.35 -4.90
N HIS A 65 8.18 -0.20 -5.67
CA HIS A 65 8.09 -1.54 -6.24
C HIS A 65 7.87 -2.59 -5.15
N ASP A 66 8.75 -2.63 -4.14
CA ASP A 66 8.72 -3.60 -3.05
C ASP A 66 7.40 -3.50 -2.27
N ALA A 67 6.93 -2.28 -1.97
CA ALA A 67 5.69 -2.09 -1.23
C ALA A 67 4.44 -2.49 -2.05
N VAL A 68 4.41 -2.22 -3.35
CA VAL A 68 3.30 -2.61 -4.24
C VAL A 68 3.32 -4.12 -4.50
N ALA A 69 4.50 -4.73 -4.63
CA ALA A 69 4.65 -6.16 -4.84
C ALA A 69 4.16 -6.98 -3.64
N ARG A 70 4.33 -6.47 -2.40
CA ARG A 70 3.79 -7.10 -1.18
C ARG A 70 2.26 -7.10 -1.09
N VAL A 71 1.57 -6.28 -1.87
CA VAL A 71 0.10 -6.30 -1.96
C VAL A 71 -0.30 -7.30 -3.04
N ASP A 72 -0.14 -8.58 -2.73
CA ASP A 72 -0.38 -9.74 -3.59
C ASP A 72 -1.69 -10.48 -3.22
N ASP A 73 -1.98 -11.60 -3.90
CA ASP A 73 -3.19 -12.42 -3.63
C ASP A 73 -3.32 -12.80 -2.16
N ASN A 74 -2.23 -13.24 -1.54
CA ASN A 74 -2.21 -13.66 -0.14
C ASN A 74 -2.53 -12.49 0.79
N TYR A 75 -1.99 -11.31 0.51
CA TYR A 75 -2.29 -10.11 1.28
C TYR A 75 -3.77 -9.68 1.14
N PHE A 76 -4.33 -9.72 -0.07
CA PHE A 76 -5.77 -9.46 -0.27
C PHE A 76 -6.64 -10.42 0.53
N ARG A 77 -6.30 -11.72 0.54
CA ARG A 77 -7.02 -12.75 1.30
C ARG A 77 -6.92 -12.53 2.80
N SER A 78 -5.70 -12.31 3.30
CA SER A 78 -5.46 -12.01 4.71
C SER A 78 -6.24 -10.78 5.18
N PHE A 79 -6.33 -9.74 4.35
CA PHE A 79 -7.14 -8.56 4.66
C PHE A 79 -8.64 -8.88 4.73
N MET A 80 -9.17 -9.67 3.78
CA MET A 80 -10.57 -10.11 3.81
C MET A 80 -10.88 -10.95 5.05
N ASP A 81 -10.00 -11.90 5.42
CA ASP A 81 -10.16 -12.73 6.61
C ASP A 81 -10.11 -11.89 7.89
N PHE A 82 -9.18 -10.93 7.97
CA PHE A 82 -9.11 -9.99 9.08
C PHE A 82 -10.35 -9.11 9.18
N SER A 83 -10.86 -8.59 8.05
CA SER A 83 -12.07 -7.78 8.02
C SER A 83 -13.31 -8.58 8.40
N GLY A 84 -13.43 -9.83 7.91
CA GLY A 84 -14.51 -10.75 8.24
C GLY A 84 -14.50 -11.20 9.70
N SER A 85 -13.31 -11.33 10.31
CA SER A 85 -13.18 -11.65 11.75
C SER A 85 -13.51 -10.45 12.64
N LYS A 86 -13.13 -9.22 12.26
CA LYS A 86 -13.56 -7.98 12.95
C LYS A 86 -15.06 -7.72 12.87
N GLY A 87 -15.72 -8.13 11.77
CA GLY A 87 -17.19 -8.09 11.65
C GLY A 87 -17.92 -8.95 12.69
N LYS A 88 -17.24 -9.89 13.33
CA LYS A 88 -17.76 -10.68 14.46
C LYS A 88 -17.43 -10.10 15.83
N ASN A 89 -16.57 -9.07 15.93
CA ASN A 89 -16.04 -8.64 17.24
C ASN A 89 -15.71 -7.16 17.44
N GLY A 90 -16.01 -6.22 16.53
CA GLY A 90 -15.70 -4.82 16.83
C GLY A 90 -15.92 -3.82 15.71
N ARG A 91 -17.05 -3.12 15.81
CA ARG A 91 -17.25 -1.80 15.22
C ARG A 91 -16.55 -0.78 16.12
N SER A 92 -15.25 -0.61 15.94
CA SER A 92 -14.39 0.39 16.61
C SER A 92 -13.00 0.28 15.95
N GLU A 93 -12.35 1.32 15.43
CA GLU A 93 -12.46 2.76 15.52
C GLU A 93 -11.94 3.37 14.21
N GLU A 94 -12.32 4.64 14.05
CA GLU A 94 -12.06 5.62 12.99
C GLU A 94 -10.57 5.94 12.75
#